data_AF-A0A2N5Q1J7-F1
#
_entry.id   AF-A0A2N5Q1J7-F1
#
_cell.length_a   1.000
_cell.length_b   1.000
_cell.length_c   1.000
_cell.angle_alpha   90.00
_cell.angle_beta   90.00
_cell.angle_gamma   90.00
#
_symmetry.space_group_name_H-M   'P 1'
#
loop_
_entity.id
_entity.type
_entity.pdbx_description
1 polymer ?
#
loop_
_entity_poly.entity_id
_entity_poly.type
_entity_poly.pdbx_seq_one_letter_code
_entity_poly.pdbx_strand_id
1 'polypeptide(L)'
;MGKYPVISISLKGINAAAYEDAFDFAVQIMQRTAEEFQFLSDSEYLSEHDKSVYRELLDSNMSETVFCGGLKILSKLLEKHYRLKVILLIDEYDVPLAKAFENGYYEQMIFLIRNLLEQALKTNNSLKFAVMTACMRIQMNVMMNILVLRIRK
;
A
#
# COMPACT_ATOMS: atom_id res chain seq x y z
N MET A 1 -4.21 18.19 16.65
CA MET A 1 -3.33 17.55 15.66
C MET A 1 -3.20 16.07 15.99
N GLY A 2 -3.30 15.19 14.99
CA GLY A 2 -3.50 13.74 15.16
C GLY A 2 -2.36 13.04 15.89
N LYS A 3 -2.71 12.08 16.78
CA LYS A 3 -1.76 11.39 17.66
C LYS A 3 -0.83 10.39 16.95
N TYR A 4 -1.09 10.04 15.70
CA TYR A 4 -0.36 9.03 14.95
C TYR A 4 -0.27 9.40 13.47
N PRO A 5 0.86 9.12 12.79
CA PRO A 5 0.91 9.19 11.32
C PRO A 5 -0.04 8.15 10.71
N VAL A 6 -0.75 8.56 9.67
CA VAL A 6 -1.74 7.73 8.96
C VAL A 6 -1.36 7.67 7.49
N ILE A 7 -1.22 6.47 6.94
CA ILE A 7 -1.16 6.25 5.49
C ILE A 7 -2.54 5.79 5.04
N SER A 8 -3.11 6.45 4.03
CA SER A 8 -4.36 6.06 3.41
C SER A 8 -4.13 5.78 1.93
N ILE A 9 -4.53 4.61 1.46
CA ILE A 9 -4.39 4.20 0.07
C ILE A 9 -5.69 3.54 -0.41
N SER A 10 -6.19 3.94 -1.58
CA SER A 10 -7.33 3.29 -2.23
C SER A 10 -6.86 2.62 -3.52
N LEU A 11 -7.16 1.33 -3.68
CA LEU A 11 -6.78 0.57 -4.88
C LEU A 11 -7.86 0.58 -5.96
N LYS A 12 -8.94 1.35 -5.77
CA LYS A 12 -10.04 1.51 -6.73
C LYS A 12 -9.61 1.90 -8.13
N GLY A 13 -8.55 2.70 -8.23
CA GLY A 13 -8.08 3.26 -9.49
C GLY A 13 -7.36 2.26 -10.40
N ILE A 14 -7.06 1.04 -9.91
CA ILE A 14 -6.39 0.01 -10.69
C ILE A 14 -7.43 -0.68 -11.59
N ASN A 15 -7.56 -0.18 -12.82
CA ASN A 15 -8.50 -0.68 -13.80
C ASN A 15 -7.91 -0.59 -15.20
N ALA A 16 -7.59 -1.74 -15.79
CA ALA A 16 -7.05 -1.82 -17.14
C ALA A 16 -7.46 -3.13 -17.84
N ALA A 17 -7.19 -3.22 -19.14
CA ALA A 17 -7.46 -4.42 -19.94
C ALA A 17 -6.31 -5.44 -19.89
N ALA A 18 -5.10 -4.99 -19.53
CA ALA A 18 -3.90 -5.82 -19.41
C ALA A 18 -3.23 -5.61 -18.05
N TYR A 19 -2.39 -6.56 -17.64
CA TYR A 19 -1.73 -6.52 -16.35
C TYR A 19 -0.72 -5.37 -16.25
N GLU A 20 0.02 -5.12 -17.33
CA GLU A 20 1.07 -4.12 -17.40
C GLU A 20 0.49 -2.72 -17.14
N ASP A 21 -0.60 -2.38 -17.85
CA ASP A 21 -1.33 -1.13 -17.64
C ASP A 21 -1.94 -1.04 -16.23
N ALA A 22 -2.43 -2.15 -15.68
CA ALA A 22 -2.95 -2.20 -14.31
C ALA A 22 -1.84 -1.94 -13.29
N PHE A 23 -0.64 -2.49 -13.54
CA PHE A 23 0.53 -2.25 -12.71
C PHE A 23 0.98 -0.79 -12.79
N ASP A 24 0.95 -0.16 -13.97
CA ASP A 24 1.24 1.28 -14.11
C ASP A 24 0.28 2.14 -13.28
N PHE A 25 -1.02 1.81 -13.26
CA PHE A 25 -1.97 2.47 -12.36
C PHE A 25 -1.65 2.24 -10.88
N ALA A 26 -1.20 1.03 -10.52
CA ALA A 26 -0.80 0.70 -9.16
C ALA A 26 0.42 1.54 -8.72
N VAL A 27 1.42 1.69 -9.60
CA VAL A 27 2.59 2.55 -9.38
C VAL A 27 2.16 4.00 -9.16
N GLN A 28 1.28 4.54 -10.00
CA GLN A 28 0.78 5.92 -9.82
C GLN A 28 0.05 6.13 -8.48
N ILE A 29 -0.72 5.14 -8.03
CA ILE A 29 -1.39 5.20 -6.72
C ILE A 29 -0.36 5.18 -5.58
N MET A 30 0.67 4.34 -5.66
CA MET A 30 1.76 4.31 -4.67
C MET A 30 2.52 5.63 -4.63
N GLN A 31 2.86 6.19 -5.80
CA GLN A 31 3.54 7.49 -5.90
C GLN A 31 2.71 8.59 -5.25
N ARG A 32 1.43 8.73 -5.61
CA ARG A 32 0.54 9.74 -5.00
C ARG A 32 0.44 9.57 -3.48
N THR A 33 0.34 8.33 -3.01
CA THR A 33 0.33 8.01 -1.58
C THR A 33 1.64 8.45 -0.91
N ALA A 34 2.80 8.24 -1.57
CA ALA A 34 4.09 8.68 -1.06
C ALA A 34 4.25 10.22 -1.11
N GLU A 35 3.75 10.88 -2.15
CA GLU A 35 3.79 12.34 -2.35
C GLU A 35 3.06 13.12 -1.25
N GLU A 36 2.01 12.54 -0.65
CA GLU A 36 1.36 13.12 0.55
C GLU A 36 2.35 13.36 1.70
N PHE A 37 3.49 12.65 1.69
CA PHE A 37 4.56 12.76 2.67
C PHE A 37 5.84 13.37 2.08
N GLN A 38 5.74 14.27 1.10
CA GLN A 38 6.88 14.93 0.44
C GLN A 38 7.92 15.52 1.40
N PHE A 39 7.51 15.94 2.61
CA PHE A 39 8.40 16.46 3.65
C PHE A 39 9.45 15.43 4.11
N LEU A 40 9.27 14.14 3.83
CA LEU A 40 10.26 13.11 4.11
C LEU A 40 11.56 13.32 3.31
N SER A 41 11.48 13.93 2.12
CA SER A 41 12.67 14.28 1.32
C SER A 41 13.66 15.18 2.09
N ASP A 42 13.12 16.08 2.91
CA ASP A 42 13.90 17.08 3.65
C ASP A 42 13.95 16.80 5.16
N SER A 43 13.46 15.64 5.59
CA SER A 43 13.39 15.28 7.01
C SER A 43 14.80 15.16 7.63
N GLU A 44 15.08 15.98 8.64
CA GLU A 44 16.31 15.91 9.44
C GLU A 44 16.45 14.59 10.23
N TYR A 45 15.34 13.88 10.46
CA TYR A 45 15.34 12.59 11.14
C TYR A 45 15.67 11.40 10.24
N LEU A 46 15.78 11.61 8.92
CA LEU A 46 16.07 10.58 7.93
C LEU A 46 17.52 10.71 7.44
N SER A 47 18.18 9.57 7.23
CA SER A 47 19.50 9.53 6.61
C SER A 47 19.39 9.73 5.10
N GLU A 48 20.50 10.02 4.43
CA GLU A 48 20.53 10.11 2.96
C GLU A 48 20.14 8.78 2.30
N HIS A 49 20.43 7.65 2.94
CA HIS A 49 19.97 6.34 2.47
C HIS A 49 18.44 6.22 2.56
N ASP A 50 17.83 6.64 3.68
CA ASP A 50 16.37 6.62 3.85
C ASP A 50 15.68 7.50 2.81
N LYS A 51 16.23 8.69 2.53
CA LYS A 51 15.73 9.60 1.49
C LYS A 51 15.89 8.99 0.10
N SER A 52 16.96 8.23 -0.14
CA SER A 52 17.13 7.49 -1.40
C SER A 52 16.06 6.43 -1.59
N VAL A 53 15.78 5.66 -0.53
CA VAL A 53 14.70 4.66 -0.55
C VAL A 53 13.33 5.32 -0.72
N TYR A 54 13.11 6.51 -0.13
CA TYR A 54 11.88 7.27 -0.37
C TYR A 54 11.73 7.69 -1.83
N ARG A 55 12.83 8.12 -2.49
CA ARG A 55 12.82 8.48 -3.92
C ARG A 55 12.44 7.31 -4.83
N GLU A 56 12.75 6.06 -4.46
CA GLU A 56 12.29 4.89 -5.21
C GLU A 56 10.75 4.78 -5.22
N LEU A 57 10.06 5.27 -4.18
CA LEU A 57 8.59 5.32 -4.16
C LEU A 57 8.00 6.42 -5.05
N LEU A 58 8.82 7.37 -5.48
CA LEU A 58 8.43 8.47 -6.37
C LEU A 58 8.81 8.19 -7.83
N ASP A 59 9.54 7.10 -8.11
CA ASP A 59 9.93 6.73 -9.46
C ASP A 59 8.74 6.19 -10.27
N SER A 60 8.59 6.66 -11.51
CA SER A 60 7.55 6.18 -12.43
C SER A 60 7.88 4.80 -13.00
N ASN A 61 9.16 4.38 -12.95
CA ASN A 61 9.60 3.04 -13.34
C ASN A 61 9.73 2.11 -12.12
N MET A 62 8.89 2.31 -11.10
CA MET A 62 8.89 1.51 -9.88
C MET A 62 8.70 0.02 -10.19
N SER A 63 9.66 -0.81 -9.77
CA SER A 63 9.54 -2.27 -9.92
C SER A 63 8.46 -2.86 -9.02
N GLU A 64 7.92 -4.04 -9.38
CA GLU A 64 6.97 -4.78 -8.54
C GLU A 64 7.50 -5.04 -7.13
N THR A 65 8.81 -5.31 -7.00
CA THR A 65 9.47 -5.53 -5.70
C THR A 65 9.36 -4.30 -4.80
N VAL A 66 9.64 -3.12 -5.37
CA VAL A 66 9.53 -1.84 -4.64
C VAL A 66 8.06 -1.55 -4.33
N PHE A 67 7.16 -1.74 -5.29
CA PHE A 67 5.72 -1.56 -5.09
C PHE A 67 5.19 -2.43 -3.93
N CYS A 68 5.49 -3.74 -3.94
CA CYS A 68 5.08 -4.65 -2.87
C CYS A 68 5.65 -4.24 -1.50
N GLY A 69 6.86 -3.68 -1.47
CA GLY A 69 7.48 -3.15 -0.26
C GLY A 69 7.04 -1.73 0.13
N GLY A 70 6.33 -1.01 -0.76
CA GLY A 70 6.18 0.44 -0.68
C GLY A 70 5.51 0.93 0.59
N LEU A 71 4.38 0.33 0.96
CA LEU A 71 3.67 0.70 2.20
C LEU A 71 4.49 0.40 3.45
N LYS A 72 5.31 -0.67 3.44
CA LYS A 72 6.21 -1.01 4.53
C LYS A 72 7.37 -0.03 4.64
N ILE A 73 7.95 0.36 3.49
CA ILE A 73 9.00 1.39 3.41
C ILE A 73 8.45 2.70 3.97
N LEU A 74 7.33 3.19 3.44
CA LEU A 74 6.72 4.44 3.87
C LEU A 74 6.37 4.42 5.36
N SER A 75 5.84 3.29 5.86
CA SER A 75 5.57 3.11 7.30
C SER A 75 6.83 3.26 8.17
N LYS A 76 7.95 2.68 7.74
CA LYS A 76 9.23 2.77 8.47
C LYS A 76 9.78 4.20 8.48
N LEU A 77 9.69 4.89 7.35
CA LEU A 77 10.16 6.27 7.22
C LEU A 77 9.34 7.21 8.11
N LEU A 78 8.02 7.07 8.10
CA LEU A 78 7.12 7.84 8.97
C LEU A 78 7.34 7.53 10.45
N GLU A 79 7.55 6.27 10.82
CA GLU A 79 7.90 5.93 12.20
C GLU A 79 9.24 6.57 12.61
N LYS A 80 10.23 6.57 11.72
CA LYS A 80 11.53 7.19 12.00
C LYS A 80 11.41 8.70 12.18
N HIS A 81 10.60 9.37 11.37
CA HIS A 81 10.35 10.80 11.46
C HIS A 81 9.54 11.17 12.72
N TYR A 82 8.38 10.54 12.93
CA TYR A 82 7.46 10.91 14.01
C TYR A 82 7.74 10.22 15.35
N ARG A 83 8.61 9.20 15.38
CA ARG A 83 8.83 8.30 16.54
C ARG A 83 7.56 7.61 17.04
N LEU A 84 6.59 7.45 16.15
CA LEU A 84 5.27 6.88 16.44
C LEU A 84 4.94 5.80 15.41
N LYS A 85 4.29 4.72 15.88
CA LYS A 85 3.77 3.67 15.01
C LYS A 85 2.70 4.23 14.06
N VAL A 86 2.65 3.70 12.85
CA VAL A 86 1.78 4.17 11.75
C VAL A 86 0.44 3.46 11.75
N ILE A 87 -0.63 4.17 11.45
CA ILE A 87 -1.93 3.58 11.13
C ILE A 87 -2.02 3.45 9.61
N LEU A 88 -2.39 2.27 9.11
CA LEU A 88 -2.52 2.02 7.68
C LEU A 88 -3.98 1.76 7.32
N LEU A 89 -4.52 2.51 6.38
CA LEU A 89 -5.87 2.36 5.85
C LEU A 89 -5.75 1.93 4.38
N ILE A 90 -6.23 0.73 4.06
CA ILE A 90 -6.21 0.17 2.70
C ILE A 90 -7.65 0.00 2.24
N ASP A 91 -8.07 0.80 1.28
CA ASP A 91 -9.42 0.79 0.76
C ASP A 91 -9.51 0.07 -0.59
N GLU A 92 -10.64 -0.60 -0.79
CA GLU A 92 -11.02 -1.25 -2.05
C GLU A 92 -9.95 -2.21 -2.61
N TYR A 93 -9.28 -2.98 -1.74
CA TYR A 93 -8.19 -3.87 -2.14
C TYR A 93 -8.62 -4.99 -3.10
N ASP A 94 -9.92 -5.29 -3.11
CA ASP A 94 -10.55 -6.31 -3.92
C ASP A 94 -10.81 -5.84 -5.35
N VAL A 95 -11.05 -4.54 -5.59
CA VAL A 95 -11.37 -3.98 -6.92
C VAL A 95 -10.37 -4.39 -8.02
N PRO A 96 -9.04 -4.30 -7.82
CA PRO A 96 -8.07 -4.75 -8.82
C PRO A 96 -8.24 -6.23 -9.18
N LEU A 97 -8.62 -7.07 -8.20
CA LEU A 97 -8.78 -8.51 -8.39
C LEU A 97 -9.98 -8.84 -9.28
N ALA A 98 -11.12 -8.16 -9.11
CA ALA A 98 -12.24 -8.40 -10.02
C ALA A 98 -11.97 -7.91 -11.43
N LYS A 99 -11.30 -6.76 -11.57
CA LYS A 99 -10.89 -6.28 -12.90
C LYS A 99 -9.93 -7.24 -13.57
N ALA A 100 -8.98 -7.79 -12.82
CA ALA A 100 -8.10 -8.83 -13.33
C ALA A 100 -8.84 -10.12 -13.69
N PHE A 101 -9.88 -10.49 -12.94
CA PHE A 101 -10.74 -11.63 -13.28
C PHE A 101 -11.53 -11.41 -14.57
N GLU A 102 -12.15 -10.24 -14.74
CA GLU A 102 -12.90 -9.86 -15.94
C GLU A 102 -12.02 -9.85 -17.21
N ASN A 103 -10.75 -9.47 -17.07
CA ASN A 103 -9.82 -9.28 -18.19
C ASN A 103 -8.78 -10.41 -18.35
N GLY A 104 -8.86 -11.49 -17.56
CA GLY A 104 -8.05 -12.69 -17.76
C GLY A 104 -6.61 -12.67 -17.21
N TYR A 105 -6.27 -11.75 -16.31
CA TYR A 105 -4.95 -11.66 -15.65
C TYR A 105 -5.02 -11.78 -14.12
N TYR A 106 -6.04 -12.49 -13.62
CA TYR A 106 -6.30 -12.67 -12.19
C TYR A 106 -5.10 -13.21 -11.40
N GLU A 107 -4.41 -14.22 -11.93
CA GLU A 107 -3.29 -14.89 -11.23
C GLU A 107 -2.11 -13.94 -10.99
N GLN A 108 -1.82 -13.05 -11.95
CA GLN A 108 -0.79 -12.02 -11.79
C GLN A 108 -1.21 -11.00 -10.72
N MET A 109 -2.45 -10.52 -10.78
CA MET A 109 -2.92 -9.49 -9.85
C MET A 109 -3.07 -10.03 -8.41
N ILE A 110 -3.56 -11.26 -8.22
CA ILE A 110 -3.66 -11.85 -6.88
C ILE A 110 -2.29 -12.06 -6.26
N PHE A 111 -1.28 -12.42 -7.05
CA PHE A 111 0.10 -12.52 -6.59
C PHE A 111 0.64 -11.16 -6.13
N LEU A 112 0.46 -10.12 -6.94
CA LEU A 112 0.88 -8.74 -6.62
C LEU A 112 0.22 -8.24 -5.31
N ILE A 113 -1.11 -8.32 -5.22
CA ILE A 113 -1.86 -7.82 -4.05
C ILE A 113 -1.52 -8.62 -2.79
N ARG A 114 -1.36 -9.96 -2.90
CA ARG A 114 -0.95 -10.78 -1.75
C ARG A 114 0.42 -10.37 -1.23
N ASN A 115 1.40 -10.16 -2.12
CA ASN A 115 2.75 -9.76 -1.74
C ASN A 115 2.77 -8.37 -1.10
N LEU A 116 2.03 -7.41 -1.68
CA LEU A 116 1.85 -6.08 -1.09
C LEU A 116 1.30 -6.17 0.34
N LEU A 117 0.19 -6.89 0.53
CA LEU A 117 -0.47 -7.01 1.83
C LEU A 117 0.37 -7.78 2.85
N GLU A 118 1.09 -8.83 2.42
CA GLU A 118 2.00 -9.58 3.29
C GLU A 118 3.14 -8.69 3.82
N GLN A 119 3.75 -7.90 2.94
CA GLN A 119 4.78 -6.95 3.34
C GLN A 119 4.22 -5.82 4.21
N ALA A 120 3.08 -5.25 3.82
CA ALA A 120 2.47 -4.13 4.51
C ALA A 120 1.93 -4.49 5.90
N LEU A 121 1.43 -5.71 6.11
CA LEU A 121 0.69 -6.09 7.31
C LEU A 121 1.41 -7.10 8.20
N LYS A 122 1.92 -8.21 7.64
CA LYS A 122 2.49 -9.30 8.46
C LYS A 122 3.91 -9.00 8.90
N THR A 123 4.73 -8.47 8.01
CA THR A 123 6.17 -8.25 8.26
C THR A 123 6.52 -6.80 8.62
N ASN A 124 5.50 -5.96 8.85
CA ASN A 124 5.66 -4.53 9.11
C ASN A 124 5.59 -4.21 10.61
N ASN A 125 6.76 -4.17 11.24
CA ASN A 125 6.87 -3.84 12.65
C ASN A 125 6.52 -2.39 13.00
N SER A 126 6.39 -1.51 12.01
CA SER A 126 6.11 -0.08 12.17
C SER A 126 4.63 0.25 12.31
N LEU A 127 3.74 -0.73 12.10
CA LEU A 127 2.31 -0.52 12.26
C LEU A 127 1.86 -0.50 13.72
N LYS A 128 0.89 0.37 13.99
CA LYS A 128 0.08 0.38 15.21
C LYS A 128 -1.11 -0.56 15.04
N PHE A 129 -1.83 -0.41 13.94
CA PHE A 129 -2.86 -1.31 13.42
C PHE A 129 -3.11 -0.94 11.96
N ALA A 130 -3.83 -1.82 11.24
CA ALA A 130 -4.33 -1.53 9.91
C ALA A 130 -5.84 -1.78 9.83
N VAL A 131 -6.50 -1.05 8.96
CA VAL A 131 -7.89 -1.28 8.55
C VAL A 131 -7.90 -1.52 7.06
N MET A 132 -8.57 -2.59 6.65
CA MET A 132 -8.82 -2.85 5.24
C MET A 132 -10.31 -2.88 4.95
N THR A 133 -10.68 -2.37 3.79
CA THR A 133 -12.04 -2.38 3.28
C THR A 133 -12.08 -2.95 1.87
N ALA A 134 -13.21 -3.59 1.57
CA ALA A 134 -13.51 -4.19 0.29
C ALA A 134 -14.89 -3.69 -0.15
N CYS A 135 -15.07 -3.38 -1.44
CA CYS A 135 -16.35 -2.84 -1.93
C CYS A 135 -17.20 -3.90 -2.66
N MET A 136 -16.59 -4.96 -3.19
CA MET A 136 -17.31 -5.91 -4.02
C MET A 136 -18.02 -6.98 -3.20
N ARG A 137 -19.32 -7.10 -3.50
CA ARG A 137 -20.15 -8.25 -3.13
C ARG A 137 -19.96 -9.36 -4.17
N ILE A 138 -18.74 -9.86 -4.37
CA ILE A 138 -18.60 -11.10 -5.13
C ILE A 138 -19.13 -12.23 -4.24
N GLN A 139 -20.11 -12.98 -4.75
CA GLN A 139 -20.74 -14.15 -4.13
C GLN A 139 -19.76 -15.34 -4.00
N MET A 140 -18.57 -15.12 -3.44
CA MET A 140 -17.85 -16.17 -2.73
C MET A 140 -18.18 -15.99 -1.26
N ASN A 141 -18.85 -16.99 -0.68
CA ASN A 141 -19.14 -17.07 0.75
C ASN A 141 -18.02 -16.46 1.59
N VAL A 142 -18.37 -15.36 2.28
CA VAL A 142 -17.85 -14.83 3.56
C VAL A 142 -17.75 -13.31 3.48
N MET A 143 -18.84 -12.67 3.96
CA MET A 143 -18.83 -11.54 4.89
C MET A 143 -18.15 -10.23 4.42
N MET A 144 -18.94 -9.16 4.39
CA MET A 144 -18.45 -7.77 4.39
C MET A 144 -17.54 -7.57 5.60
N ASN A 145 -16.23 -7.76 5.42
CA ASN A 145 -15.26 -7.74 6.50
C ASN A 145 -14.53 -6.40 6.48
N ILE A 146 -14.98 -5.45 7.31
CA ILE A 146 -14.02 -4.48 7.86
C ILE A 146 -13.07 -5.30 8.73
N LEU A 147 -11.92 -5.66 8.17
CA LEU A 147 -10.92 -6.43 8.90
C LEU A 147 -10.04 -5.41 9.63
N VAL A 148 -10.41 -5.11 10.87
CA VAL A 148 -9.53 -4.39 11.79
C VAL A 148 -8.47 -5.38 12.25
N LEU A 149 -7.34 -5.41 11.54
CA LEU A 149 -6.18 -6.17 11.97
C LEU A 149 -5.48 -5.39 13.07
N ARG A 150 -5.86 -5.67 14.32
CA ARG A 150 -5.06 -5.29 15.48
C ARG A 150 -3.91 -6.29 15.58
N ILE A 151 -2.75 -5.90 15.07
CA ILE A 151 -1.52 -6.69 15.19
C ILE A 151 -1.22 -6.80 16.70
N ARG A 152 -1.59 -7.92 17.32
CA ARG A 152 -1.17 -8.27 18.67
C ARG A 152 0.30 -8.71 18.54
N LYS A 153 1.20 -7.91 19.08
CA LYS A 153 2.59 -8.34 19.33
C LYS A 153 2.61 -9.27 20.53
#